data_AF-A0A9X2LQQ6-F1
#
_entry.id   AF-A0A9X2LQQ6-F1
#
_cell.length_a   1.000
_cell.length_b   1.000
_cell.length_c   1.000
_cell.angle_alpha   90.00
_cell.angle_beta   90.00
_cell.angle_gamma   90.00
#
_symmetry.space_group_name_H-M   'P 1'
#
loop_
_entity.id
_entity.type
_entity.pdbx_description
1 polymer ?
#
loop_
_entity_poly.entity_id
_entity_poly.type
_entity_poly.pdbx_seq_one_letter_code
_entity_poly.pdbx_strand_id
1 'polypeptide(L)'
;MKHSRTFPRALAAATAAVVASAGLLAAHPPVSRAQSASFDADDLFVSPKGSADAPGTESSPTTLASAITRITPGATIYVRGGAYSLSQTVTIAPGNNGTSSARKELVAYPGETPVLNFSAMSEDPANRGLALNGSFWRISGITVERAGDNGISVGGSNNVIEHTVTRFNRDTGLQISRIASSTPHDQWPSNNLVVSSESHDNADSDGEDADGFAAKLTVGSGNVFRYDVSHNNIDDGWDLYTKKDTGPIGPVTIEDSLAYGNGTLSDGTQNSNGDRNGYKLGGSDIAVDHVIRRSIAYHNGKHGFTYNSNPGHMSVSGNVGIDNGQRNFSFDGGTSVFRDNVSCRGGSSGTKDRIIGDADGSNQFWSGTNGSRCSSYTGALKWSFAADGSLRVSFGG
;
A
#
# COMPACT_ATOMS: atom_id res chain seq x y z
N MET A 1 13.42 67.90 22.01
CA MET A 1 12.39 67.29 22.89
C MET A 1 11.78 66.12 22.13
N LYS A 2 12.07 64.87 22.55
CA LYS A 2 11.11 63.95 23.22
C LYS A 2 9.95 63.56 22.28
N HIS A 3 9.66 62.31 21.92
CA HIS A 3 9.98 60.99 22.49
C HIS A 3 9.88 59.90 21.42
N SER A 4 10.82 58.96 21.44
CA SER A 4 10.67 57.61 20.90
C SER A 4 9.58 56.85 21.66
N ARG A 5 8.64 56.22 20.97
CA ARG A 5 7.78 55.16 21.53
C ARG A 5 7.99 53.88 20.73
N THR A 6 8.81 53.02 21.31
CA THR A 6 8.88 51.59 21.05
C THR A 6 7.58 50.94 21.52
N PHE A 7 6.93 50.15 20.65
CA PHE A 7 5.90 49.19 21.05
C PHE A 7 6.49 47.77 20.97
N PRO A 8 6.22 46.89 21.94
CA PRO A 8 6.82 45.57 21.99
C PRO A 8 6.15 44.60 21.01
N ARG A 9 6.97 43.68 20.48
CA ARG A 9 6.56 42.46 19.78
C ARG A 9 5.61 41.65 20.67
N ALA A 10 4.42 41.32 20.14
CA ALA A 10 3.68 40.15 20.57
C ALA A 10 4.05 39.01 19.60
N LEU A 11 5.02 38.18 19.99
CA LEU A 11 5.19 36.86 19.40
C LEU A 11 4.00 36.04 19.92
N ALA A 12 3.01 35.79 19.05
CA ALA A 12 2.01 34.77 19.33
C ALA A 12 2.74 33.43 19.29
N ALA A 13 2.99 32.85 20.46
CA ALA A 13 3.43 31.47 20.58
C ALA A 13 2.29 30.59 20.06
N ALA A 14 2.42 30.10 18.83
CA ALA A 14 1.64 28.97 18.37
C ALA A 14 2.07 27.77 19.20
N THR A 15 1.30 27.43 20.23
CA THR A 15 1.39 26.15 20.92
C THR A 15 1.02 25.07 19.90
N ALA A 16 2.03 24.50 19.25
CA ALA A 16 1.89 23.23 18.56
C ALA A 16 1.48 22.21 19.62
N ALA A 17 0.21 21.79 19.58
CA ALA A 17 -0.22 20.62 20.30
C ALA A 17 0.53 19.43 19.69
N VAL A 18 1.57 18.97 20.37
CA VAL A 18 2.18 17.67 20.09
C VAL A 18 1.12 16.64 20.44
N VAL A 19 0.33 16.24 19.45
CA VAL A 19 -0.44 15.00 19.54
C VAL A 19 0.61 13.91 19.53
N ALA A 20 0.88 13.36 20.71
CA ALA A 20 1.67 12.14 20.83
C ALA A 20 0.88 11.02 20.14
N SER A 21 1.14 10.82 18.86
CA SER A 21 0.79 9.60 18.15
C SER A 21 1.60 8.48 18.81
N ALA A 22 1.04 7.83 19.82
CA ALA A 22 1.57 6.56 20.28
C ALA A 22 1.54 5.64 19.06
N GLY A 23 2.71 5.37 18.48
CA GLY A 23 2.83 4.51 17.31
C GLY A 23 2.18 3.17 17.63
N LEU A 24 1.01 2.92 17.05
CA LEU A 24 0.43 1.59 17.02
C LEU A 24 1.28 0.78 16.04
N LEU A 25 2.37 0.19 16.52
CA LEU A 25 2.98 -0.94 15.85
C LEU A 25 1.94 -2.06 15.84
N ALA A 26 1.49 -2.44 14.66
CA ALA A 26 0.67 -3.63 14.51
C ALA A 26 1.47 -4.85 14.99
N ALA A 27 1.01 -5.44 16.09
CA ALA A 27 1.44 -6.77 16.49
C ALA A 27 0.91 -7.75 15.44
N HIS A 28 1.76 -8.09 14.47
CA HIS A 28 1.48 -9.17 13.54
C HIS A 28 1.35 -10.45 14.37
N PRO A 29 0.18 -11.11 14.40
CA PRO A 29 0.10 -12.39 15.05
C PRO A 29 1.10 -13.33 14.36
N PRO A 30 1.91 -14.10 15.10
CA PRO A 30 2.67 -15.16 14.48
C PRO A 30 1.68 -16.06 13.73
N VAL A 31 2.00 -16.43 12.49
CA VAL A 31 1.26 -17.45 11.74
C VAL A 31 1.00 -18.61 12.71
N SER A 32 -0.28 -18.87 12.98
CA SER A 32 -0.72 -19.75 14.05
C SER A 32 -0.01 -21.10 14.00
N ARG A 33 0.74 -21.38 15.07
CA ARG A 33 1.18 -22.67 15.63
C ARG A 33 1.30 -23.84 14.63
N ALA A 34 2.55 -24.13 14.27
CA ALA A 34 3.10 -25.35 13.69
C ALA A 34 2.13 -26.56 13.61
N GLN A 35 1.42 -26.64 12.48
CA GLN A 35 1.25 -27.93 11.82
C GLN A 35 2.67 -28.40 11.44
N SER A 36 3.01 -29.68 11.63
CA SER A 36 4.29 -30.20 11.12
C SER A 36 4.33 -29.91 9.62
N ALA A 37 5.11 -28.90 9.22
CA ALA A 37 5.26 -28.58 7.82
C ALA A 37 5.94 -29.79 7.16
N SER A 38 5.19 -30.51 6.33
CA SER A 38 5.78 -31.48 5.42
C SER A 38 6.39 -30.68 4.28
N PHE A 39 7.71 -30.65 4.21
CA PHE A 39 8.45 -30.03 3.12
C PHE A 39 8.64 -31.06 2.00
N ASP A 40 8.39 -30.64 0.77
CA ASP A 40 8.58 -31.48 -0.41
C ASP A 40 10.06 -31.51 -0.80
N ALA A 41 10.47 -32.57 -1.52
CA ALA A 41 11.87 -32.76 -1.92
C ALA A 41 12.40 -31.65 -2.86
N ASP A 42 11.49 -30.99 -3.58
CA ASP A 42 11.80 -29.90 -4.51
C ASP A 42 11.79 -28.51 -3.84
N ASP A 43 11.43 -28.43 -2.56
CA ASP A 43 11.46 -27.18 -1.79
C ASP A 43 12.89 -26.71 -1.53
N LEU A 44 13.07 -25.40 -1.55
CA LEU A 44 14.35 -24.74 -1.33
C LEU A 44 14.31 -23.88 -0.07
N PHE A 45 15.38 -23.92 0.70
CA PHE A 45 15.54 -23.12 1.92
C PHE A 45 16.62 -22.07 1.70
N VAL A 46 16.31 -20.83 2.07
CA VAL A 46 17.26 -19.71 2.00
C VAL A 46 17.45 -19.10 3.38
N SER A 47 18.66 -18.66 3.70
CA SER A 47 18.94 -18.00 4.98
C SER A 47 19.88 -16.81 4.80
N PRO A 48 19.96 -15.87 5.75
CA PRO A 48 20.92 -14.77 5.70
C PRO A 48 22.38 -15.20 5.58
N LYS A 49 22.70 -16.43 6.03
CA LYS A 49 24.04 -17.03 5.98
C LYS A 49 24.16 -18.15 4.95
N GLY A 50 23.17 -18.31 4.07
CA GLY A 50 23.19 -19.33 3.04
C GLY A 50 24.28 -19.08 2.00
N SER A 51 24.75 -20.14 1.37
CA SER A 51 25.76 -20.06 0.29
C SER A 51 25.14 -20.36 -1.06
N ALA A 52 25.56 -19.66 -2.12
CA ALA A 52 24.99 -19.83 -3.46
C ALA A 52 25.14 -21.28 -3.99
N ASP A 53 26.24 -21.94 -3.62
CA ASP A 53 26.57 -23.32 -4.01
C ASP A 53 25.94 -24.38 -3.08
N ALA A 54 25.30 -23.95 -1.98
CA ALA A 54 24.62 -24.88 -1.09
C ALA A 54 23.40 -25.51 -1.80
N PRO A 55 23.08 -26.78 -1.51
CA PRO A 55 22.00 -27.49 -2.18
C PRO A 55 20.64 -26.83 -1.95
N GLY A 56 20.46 -26.02 -0.90
CA GLY A 56 19.19 -25.37 -0.59
C GLY A 56 18.29 -26.26 0.26
N THR A 57 18.84 -27.20 1.02
CA THR A 57 18.09 -27.99 2.00
C THR A 57 17.94 -27.21 3.31
N GLU A 58 17.01 -27.62 4.18
CA GLU A 58 16.80 -26.94 5.47
C GLU A 58 18.08 -26.87 6.33
N SER A 59 18.89 -27.94 6.32
CA SER A 59 20.18 -28.01 7.04
C SER A 59 21.34 -27.34 6.30
N SER A 60 21.20 -27.04 5.01
CA SER A 60 22.23 -26.41 4.17
C SER A 60 21.57 -25.42 3.20
N PRO A 61 21.05 -24.29 3.74
CA PRO A 61 20.27 -23.34 2.97
C PRO A 61 21.15 -22.55 1.99
N THR A 62 20.55 -22.12 0.90
CA THR A 62 21.20 -21.32 -0.14
C THR A 62 20.88 -19.83 -0.03
N THR A 63 21.34 -19.02 -0.99
CA THR A 63 20.98 -17.61 -1.10
C THR A 63 19.65 -17.44 -1.82
N LEU A 64 18.95 -16.33 -1.54
CA LEU A 64 17.69 -16.01 -2.22
C LEU A 64 17.83 -15.96 -3.75
N ALA A 65 18.90 -15.33 -4.25
CA ALA A 65 19.19 -15.28 -5.68
C ALA A 65 19.39 -16.67 -6.30
N SER A 66 20.12 -17.57 -5.62
CA SER A 66 20.34 -18.95 -6.09
C SER A 66 19.06 -19.79 -6.04
N ALA A 67 18.17 -19.58 -5.07
CA ALA A 67 16.91 -20.32 -5.02
C ALA A 67 15.95 -19.91 -6.14
N ILE A 68 15.82 -18.61 -6.42
CA ILE A 68 14.93 -18.09 -7.47
C ILE A 68 15.27 -18.65 -8.86
N THR A 69 16.55 -18.90 -9.14
CA THR A 69 16.98 -19.47 -10.44
C THR A 69 16.78 -20.98 -10.53
N ARG A 70 16.63 -21.68 -9.40
CA ARG A 70 16.54 -23.14 -9.33
C ARG A 70 15.13 -23.68 -9.12
N ILE A 71 14.24 -22.88 -8.52
CA ILE A 71 12.90 -23.31 -8.16
C ILE A 71 12.07 -23.74 -9.39
N THR A 72 11.34 -24.85 -9.26
CA THR A 72 10.45 -25.40 -10.29
C THR A 72 8.98 -25.04 -10.00
N PRO A 73 8.09 -25.02 -11.01
CA PRO A 73 6.66 -24.78 -10.77
C PRO A 73 6.07 -25.77 -9.77
N GLY A 74 5.32 -25.27 -8.78
CA GLY A 74 4.72 -26.08 -7.72
C GLY A 74 5.57 -26.17 -6.44
N ALA A 75 6.85 -25.79 -6.49
CA ALA A 75 7.74 -25.85 -5.34
C ALA A 75 7.77 -24.52 -4.56
N THR A 76 8.22 -24.61 -3.30
CA THR A 76 8.30 -23.49 -2.36
C THR A 76 9.74 -23.13 -2.02
N ILE A 77 10.04 -21.82 -2.01
CA ILE A 77 11.22 -21.26 -1.38
C ILE A 77 10.83 -20.81 0.03
N TYR A 78 11.30 -21.53 1.05
CA TYR A 78 11.18 -21.13 2.46
C TYR A 78 12.30 -20.18 2.86
N VAL A 79 11.91 -18.97 3.24
CA VAL A 79 12.81 -17.89 3.65
C VAL A 79 12.95 -17.89 5.17
N ARG A 80 14.12 -18.29 5.65
CA ARG A 80 14.44 -18.30 7.09
C ARG A 80 14.45 -16.88 7.65
N GLY A 81 14.13 -16.75 8.93
CA GLY A 81 14.06 -15.48 9.64
C GLY A 81 15.42 -14.78 9.72
N GLY A 82 15.35 -13.47 9.89
CA GLY A 82 16.50 -12.59 10.02
C GLY A 82 16.64 -11.60 8.86
N ALA A 83 17.61 -10.71 9.00
CA ALA A 83 17.89 -9.67 8.02
C ALA A 83 18.80 -10.18 6.90
N TYR A 84 18.33 -10.07 5.66
CA TYR A 84 19.09 -10.30 4.44
C TYR A 84 19.61 -8.95 3.97
N SER A 85 20.91 -8.69 4.18
CA SER A 85 21.57 -7.47 3.70
C SER A 85 21.82 -7.56 2.20
N LEU A 86 21.00 -6.86 1.42
CA LEU A 86 21.00 -6.90 -0.04
C LEU A 86 21.41 -5.54 -0.60
N SER A 87 22.28 -5.54 -1.60
CA SER A 87 22.75 -4.33 -2.28
C SER A 87 22.31 -4.24 -3.74
N GLN A 88 21.50 -5.20 -4.19
CA GLN A 88 21.02 -5.30 -5.57
C GLN A 88 19.59 -5.86 -5.57
N THR A 89 18.81 -5.48 -6.60
CA THR A 89 17.42 -5.90 -6.76
C THR A 89 17.32 -7.42 -6.81
N VAL A 90 16.41 -7.98 -6.01
CA VAL A 90 16.02 -9.38 -6.13
C VAL A 90 15.00 -9.49 -7.25
N THR A 91 15.36 -10.17 -8.34
CA THR A 91 14.51 -10.24 -9.53
C THR A 91 13.96 -11.64 -9.74
N ILE A 92 12.64 -11.78 -9.71
CA ILE A 92 11.93 -12.90 -10.32
C ILE A 92 11.67 -12.51 -11.78
N ALA A 93 12.52 -13.02 -12.67
CA ALA A 93 12.57 -12.57 -14.06
C ALA A 93 11.29 -12.86 -14.86
N PRO A 94 11.00 -12.08 -15.92
CA PRO A 94 9.96 -12.43 -16.88
C PRO A 94 10.17 -13.86 -17.41
N GLY A 95 9.10 -14.64 -17.49
CA GLY A 95 9.17 -16.04 -17.93
C GLY A 95 9.57 -17.04 -16.83
N ASN A 96 10.09 -16.59 -15.69
CA ASN A 96 10.22 -17.43 -14.50
C ASN A 96 8.84 -17.56 -13.83
N ASN A 97 7.96 -18.36 -14.44
CA ASN A 97 6.56 -18.47 -14.06
C ASN A 97 6.27 -19.78 -13.32
N GLY A 98 5.27 -19.76 -12.45
CA GLY A 98 4.50 -20.95 -12.11
C GLY A 98 3.40 -21.22 -13.15
N THR A 99 2.41 -22.02 -12.79
CA THR A 99 1.15 -22.17 -13.53
C THR A 99 -0.05 -22.01 -12.59
N SER A 100 -1.26 -21.95 -13.15
CA SER A 100 -2.50 -21.88 -12.34
C SER A 100 -2.69 -23.08 -11.41
N SER A 101 -2.13 -24.25 -11.76
CA SER A 101 -2.18 -25.47 -10.95
C SER A 101 -0.90 -25.76 -10.17
N ALA A 102 0.18 -25.00 -10.41
CA ALA A 102 1.50 -25.21 -9.81
C ALA A 102 2.21 -23.86 -9.66
N ARG A 103 1.72 -23.04 -8.71
CA ARG A 103 2.39 -21.76 -8.39
C ARG A 103 3.77 -22.02 -7.83
N LYS A 104 4.67 -21.07 -8.06
CA LYS A 104 5.93 -21.00 -7.33
C LYS A 104 5.71 -20.16 -6.08
N GLU A 105 6.31 -20.55 -4.98
CA GLU A 105 6.13 -19.83 -3.72
C GLU A 105 7.44 -19.26 -3.19
N LEU A 106 7.39 -18.05 -2.63
CA LEU A 106 8.45 -17.44 -1.84
C LEU A 106 7.82 -17.01 -0.52
N VAL A 107 7.99 -17.82 0.51
CA VAL A 107 7.24 -17.67 1.77
C VAL A 107 8.18 -17.65 2.96
N ALA A 108 7.83 -16.88 3.98
CA ALA A 108 8.49 -16.97 5.27
C ALA A 108 8.43 -18.41 5.79
N TYR A 109 9.54 -18.89 6.33
CA TYR A 109 9.54 -20.14 7.07
C TYR A 109 8.56 -20.04 8.26
N PRO A 110 7.73 -21.07 8.54
CA PRO A 110 6.69 -20.99 9.56
C PRO A 110 7.20 -20.48 10.92
N GLY A 111 6.58 -19.40 11.41
CA GLY A 111 6.92 -18.78 12.69
C GLY A 111 8.18 -17.91 12.69
N GLU A 112 8.84 -17.73 11.53
CA GLU A 112 10.00 -16.87 11.38
C GLU A 112 9.65 -15.58 10.61
N THR A 113 10.44 -14.52 10.81
CA THR A 113 10.22 -13.21 10.17
C THR A 113 11.44 -12.83 9.33
N PRO A 114 11.43 -13.09 8.02
CA PRO A 114 12.48 -12.66 7.11
C PRO A 114 12.33 -11.18 6.72
N VAL A 115 13.45 -10.45 6.72
CA VAL A 115 13.52 -9.05 6.32
C VAL A 115 14.52 -8.91 5.19
N LEU A 116 14.05 -8.57 3.99
CA LEU A 116 14.89 -8.17 2.87
C LEU A 116 15.25 -6.70 3.06
N ASN A 117 16.47 -6.44 3.53
CA ASN A 117 16.93 -5.10 3.86
C ASN A 117 17.89 -4.61 2.77
N PHE A 118 17.47 -3.53 2.10
CA PHE A 118 18.16 -2.94 0.97
C PHE A 118 18.90 -1.65 1.32
N SER A 119 19.25 -1.40 2.59
CA SER A 119 19.86 -0.14 3.05
C SER A 119 21.17 0.24 2.37
N ALA A 120 21.80 -0.71 1.64
CA ALA A 120 22.97 -0.46 0.83
C ALA A 120 22.67 0.18 -0.54
N MET A 121 21.40 0.24 -0.96
CA MET A 121 20.96 0.93 -2.17
C MET A 121 20.86 2.44 -1.95
N SER A 122 21.37 3.20 -2.92
CA SER A 122 21.05 4.62 -3.07
C SER A 122 19.68 4.79 -3.69
N GLU A 123 19.08 5.97 -3.54
CA GLU A 123 17.90 6.35 -4.32
C GLU A 123 18.24 6.36 -5.81
N ASP A 124 17.54 5.54 -6.59
CA ASP A 124 17.70 5.43 -8.04
C ASP A 124 16.53 4.61 -8.60
N PRO A 125 15.85 5.03 -9.69
CA PRO A 125 14.73 4.29 -10.27
C PRO A 125 15.02 2.84 -10.71
N ALA A 126 16.29 2.43 -10.79
CA ALA A 126 16.69 1.05 -11.03
C ALA A 126 16.82 0.20 -9.75
N ASN A 127 16.85 0.81 -8.57
CA ASN A 127 17.16 0.17 -7.28
C ASN A 127 15.90 -0.33 -6.54
N ARG A 128 15.05 -1.08 -7.24
CA ARG A 128 13.88 -1.77 -6.66
C ARG A 128 14.32 -2.83 -5.68
N GLY A 129 13.53 -3.10 -4.64
CA GLY A 129 13.81 -4.17 -3.68
C GLY A 129 13.57 -5.56 -4.30
N LEU A 130 12.30 -5.95 -4.37
CA LEU A 130 11.85 -7.20 -5.00
C LEU A 130 11.08 -6.89 -6.30
N ALA A 131 11.65 -7.28 -7.44
CA ALA A 131 10.99 -7.20 -8.74
C ALA A 131 10.32 -8.54 -9.10
N LEU A 132 8.99 -8.61 -8.96
CA LEU A 132 8.14 -9.74 -9.33
C LEU A 132 7.67 -9.59 -10.78
N ASN A 133 8.53 -9.96 -11.73
CA ASN A 133 8.21 -9.92 -13.16
C ASN A 133 7.70 -11.26 -13.71
N GLY A 134 7.82 -12.33 -12.92
CA GLY A 134 7.20 -13.63 -13.19
C GLY A 134 5.70 -13.65 -12.85
N SER A 135 4.99 -14.61 -13.44
CA SER A 135 3.56 -14.85 -13.24
C SER A 135 3.29 -16.12 -12.43
N PHE A 136 2.11 -16.23 -11.81
CA PHE A 136 1.72 -17.37 -10.97
C PHE A 136 2.68 -17.64 -9.80
N TRP A 137 3.13 -16.58 -9.14
CA TRP A 137 3.83 -16.65 -7.87
C TRP A 137 2.90 -16.40 -6.68
N ARG A 138 3.28 -16.96 -5.53
CA ARG A 138 2.80 -16.55 -4.22
C ARG A 138 3.97 -16.02 -3.42
N ILE A 139 3.89 -14.77 -2.97
CA ILE A 139 4.86 -14.15 -2.05
C ILE A 139 4.17 -13.95 -0.71
N SER A 140 4.69 -14.53 0.38
CA SER A 140 3.99 -14.53 1.67
C SER A 140 4.90 -14.27 2.87
N GLY A 141 4.50 -13.37 3.77
CA GLY A 141 5.17 -13.19 5.08
C GLY A 141 6.53 -12.50 5.03
N ILE A 142 6.87 -11.83 3.91
CA ILE A 142 8.17 -11.20 3.71
C ILE A 142 8.08 -9.69 3.99
N THR A 143 9.00 -9.17 4.80
CA THR A 143 9.23 -7.72 4.90
C THR A 143 10.26 -7.27 3.86
N VAL A 144 9.95 -6.21 3.12
CA VAL A 144 10.89 -5.52 2.22
C VAL A 144 11.08 -4.09 2.69
N GLU A 145 12.32 -3.72 2.99
CA GLU A 145 12.61 -2.40 3.51
C GLU A 145 13.85 -1.74 2.91
N ARG A 146 13.81 -0.41 2.86
CA ARG A 146 14.95 0.45 2.48
C ARG A 146 15.45 0.24 1.06
N ALA A 147 14.58 -0.20 0.14
CA ALA A 147 14.89 -0.19 -1.28
C ALA A 147 15.20 1.24 -1.76
N GLY A 148 16.06 1.35 -2.77
CA GLY A 148 16.40 2.63 -3.40
C GLY A 148 15.33 3.17 -4.34
N ASP A 149 14.26 2.42 -4.55
CA ASP A 149 13.08 2.71 -5.36
C ASP A 149 11.91 1.96 -4.70
N ASN A 150 10.99 1.38 -5.48
CA ASN A 150 9.87 0.61 -4.95
C ASN A 150 10.35 -0.55 -4.06
N GLY A 151 9.63 -0.81 -2.97
CA GLY A 151 9.87 -2.01 -2.14
C GLY A 151 9.60 -3.28 -2.94
N ILE A 152 8.37 -3.47 -3.39
CA ILE A 152 7.95 -4.58 -4.27
C ILE A 152 7.41 -3.99 -5.58
N SER A 153 8.04 -4.32 -6.70
CA SER A 153 7.56 -3.99 -8.05
C SER A 153 6.96 -5.22 -8.70
N VAL A 154 5.67 -5.18 -9.05
CA VAL A 154 4.95 -6.30 -9.69
C VAL A 154 4.71 -6.00 -11.16
N GLY A 155 5.46 -6.68 -12.02
CA GLY A 155 5.34 -6.60 -13.47
C GLY A 155 4.69 -7.82 -14.12
N GLY A 156 4.55 -8.92 -13.38
CA GLY A 156 3.87 -10.14 -13.83
C GLY A 156 2.37 -10.16 -13.53
N SER A 157 1.73 -11.27 -13.90
CA SER A 157 0.28 -11.46 -13.80
C SER A 157 -0.09 -12.70 -12.98
N ASN A 158 -1.33 -12.73 -12.49
CA ASN A 158 -1.87 -13.86 -11.73
C ASN A 158 -1.04 -14.18 -10.47
N ASN A 159 -0.41 -13.20 -9.85
CA ASN A 159 0.35 -13.40 -8.61
C ASN A 159 -0.52 -13.18 -7.37
N VAL A 160 -0.10 -13.77 -6.25
CA VAL A 160 -0.64 -13.49 -4.92
C VAL A 160 0.48 -12.93 -4.06
N ILE A 161 0.29 -11.73 -3.51
CA ILE A 161 1.20 -11.09 -2.59
C ILE A 161 0.43 -10.92 -1.29
N GLU A 162 0.84 -11.61 -0.23
CA GLU A 162 0.07 -11.64 1.01
C GLU A 162 0.94 -11.53 2.26
N HIS A 163 0.40 -10.93 3.33
CA HIS A 163 1.13 -10.80 4.59
C HIS A 163 2.54 -10.18 4.41
N THR A 164 2.69 -9.31 3.41
CA THR A 164 3.94 -8.59 3.19
C THR A 164 3.92 -7.27 3.92
N VAL A 165 5.12 -6.79 4.30
CA VAL A 165 5.32 -5.46 4.86
C VAL A 165 6.30 -4.72 3.97
N THR A 166 5.90 -3.58 3.41
CA THR A 166 6.79 -2.71 2.63
C THR A 166 6.98 -1.39 3.35
N ARG A 167 8.21 -1.11 3.80
CA ARG A 167 8.48 0.08 4.63
C ARG A 167 9.81 0.76 4.39
N PHE A 168 9.87 2.06 4.65
CA PHE A 168 11.10 2.85 4.56
C PHE A 168 11.79 2.79 3.18
N ASN A 169 11.04 2.43 2.13
CA ASN A 169 11.56 2.41 0.76
C ASN A 169 11.57 3.84 0.20
N ARG A 170 12.43 4.09 -0.79
CA ARG A 170 12.63 5.43 -1.36
C ARG A 170 11.72 5.76 -2.56
N ASP A 171 10.66 4.97 -2.72
CA ASP A 171 9.53 5.16 -3.63
C ASP A 171 8.38 4.32 -3.03
N THR A 172 7.28 4.15 -3.76
CA THR A 172 6.09 3.40 -3.40
C THR A 172 6.43 2.03 -2.80
N GLY A 173 5.81 1.70 -1.66
CA GLY A 173 6.04 0.43 -0.97
C GLY A 173 5.80 -0.79 -1.86
N LEU A 174 4.62 -0.90 -2.47
CA LEU A 174 4.31 -1.92 -3.48
C LEU A 174 3.61 -1.32 -4.69
N GLN A 175 4.21 -1.45 -5.87
CA GLN A 175 3.66 -0.94 -7.13
C GLN A 175 3.42 -2.05 -8.16
N ILE A 176 2.22 -2.10 -8.72
CA ILE A 176 1.88 -2.88 -9.91
C ILE A 176 2.01 -1.97 -11.13
N SER A 177 2.90 -2.31 -12.08
CA SER A 177 3.09 -1.57 -13.33
C SER A 177 3.89 -2.38 -14.35
N ARG A 178 3.82 -2.03 -15.64
CA ARG A 178 4.56 -2.75 -16.70
C ARG A 178 6.07 -2.83 -16.42
N ILE A 179 6.70 -3.89 -16.90
CA ILE A 179 8.12 -4.17 -16.67
C ILE A 179 9.04 -3.16 -17.38
N ALA A 180 8.71 -2.79 -18.63
CA ALA A 180 9.51 -1.90 -19.45
C ALA A 180 8.64 -0.95 -20.28
N SER A 181 9.21 0.17 -20.73
CA SER A 181 8.49 1.15 -21.57
C SER A 181 8.02 0.57 -22.91
N SER A 182 8.67 -0.47 -23.39
CA SER A 182 8.33 -1.24 -24.59
C SER A 182 7.32 -2.37 -24.35
N THR A 183 6.92 -2.65 -23.10
CA THR A 183 5.94 -3.70 -22.79
C THR A 183 4.59 -3.36 -23.43
N PRO A 184 4.08 -4.21 -24.34
CA PRO A 184 2.78 -4.02 -24.98
C PRO A 184 1.62 -3.97 -23.99
N HIS A 185 0.55 -3.28 -24.35
CA HIS A 185 -0.63 -3.09 -23.48
C HIS A 185 -1.29 -4.41 -23.04
N ASP A 186 -1.36 -5.41 -23.93
CA ASP A 186 -1.93 -6.72 -23.63
C ASP A 186 -1.05 -7.58 -22.69
N GLN A 187 0.16 -7.11 -22.38
CA GLN A 187 1.07 -7.74 -21.42
C GLN A 187 1.21 -6.95 -20.12
N TRP A 188 0.40 -5.90 -19.92
CA TRP A 188 0.40 -5.17 -18.64
C TRP A 188 -0.05 -6.10 -17.49
N PRO A 189 0.54 -5.94 -16.29
CA PRO A 189 0.29 -6.83 -15.17
C PRO A 189 -1.20 -6.87 -14.80
N SER A 190 -1.75 -8.07 -14.72
CA SER A 190 -3.19 -8.32 -14.59
C SER A 190 -3.47 -9.43 -13.57
N ASN A 191 -4.67 -9.44 -13.00
CA ASN A 191 -5.14 -10.50 -12.10
C ASN A 191 -4.24 -10.76 -10.88
N ASN A 192 -3.51 -9.75 -10.39
CA ASN A 192 -2.75 -9.89 -9.15
C ASN A 192 -3.65 -9.62 -7.94
N LEU A 193 -3.46 -10.39 -6.88
CA LEU A 193 -4.08 -10.17 -5.57
C LEU A 193 -3.01 -9.72 -4.59
N VAL A 194 -3.14 -8.50 -4.08
CA VAL A 194 -2.46 -8.05 -2.87
C VAL A 194 -3.47 -8.19 -1.73
N VAL A 195 -3.09 -8.88 -0.65
CA VAL A 195 -4.03 -9.18 0.43
C VAL A 195 -3.37 -9.24 1.80
N SER A 196 -4.06 -8.73 2.82
CA SER A 196 -3.59 -8.79 4.22
C SER A 196 -2.17 -8.24 4.41
N SER A 197 -1.78 -7.23 3.63
CA SER A 197 -0.45 -6.65 3.60
C SER A 197 -0.43 -5.24 4.19
N GLU A 198 0.74 -4.81 4.64
CA GLU A 198 0.96 -3.49 5.25
C GLU A 198 2.00 -2.71 4.45
N SER A 199 1.75 -1.42 4.22
CA SER A 199 2.73 -0.53 3.60
C SER A 199 2.80 0.81 4.33
N HIS A 200 3.98 1.14 4.85
CA HIS A 200 4.13 2.32 5.71
C HIS A 200 5.48 2.99 5.65
N ASP A 201 5.51 4.30 5.95
CA ASP A 201 6.73 5.10 6.04
C ASP A 201 7.64 5.01 4.80
N ASN A 202 7.06 4.82 3.60
CA ASN A 202 7.79 4.95 2.36
C ASN A 202 7.93 6.43 1.99
N ALA A 203 9.11 6.83 1.52
CA ALA A 203 9.45 8.23 1.27
C ALA A 203 10.57 8.39 0.23
N ASP A 204 10.22 8.96 -0.91
CA ASP A 204 11.09 9.55 -1.94
C ASP A 204 11.58 10.94 -1.51
N SER A 205 12.69 11.41 -2.11
CA SER A 205 13.33 12.66 -1.69
C SER A 205 12.58 13.94 -2.10
N ASP A 206 11.79 13.90 -3.17
CA ASP A 206 10.90 14.98 -3.60
C ASP A 206 9.52 14.92 -2.94
N GLY A 207 9.15 13.75 -2.41
CA GLY A 207 7.99 13.48 -1.55
C GLY A 207 6.66 13.58 -2.26
N GLU A 208 6.64 13.23 -3.54
CA GLU A 208 5.47 13.24 -4.43
C GLU A 208 5.18 11.83 -5.00
N ASP A 209 6.11 10.88 -4.91
CA ASP A 209 5.99 9.59 -5.60
C ASP A 209 5.78 8.37 -4.67
N ALA A 210 6.21 8.43 -3.41
CA ALA A 210 6.21 7.27 -2.51
C ALA A 210 4.86 7.07 -1.80
N ASP A 211 4.02 6.28 -2.45
CA ASP A 211 2.77 5.78 -1.91
C ASP A 211 2.95 4.56 -1.01
N GLY A 212 1.89 4.16 -0.31
CA GLY A 212 1.85 2.83 0.28
C GLY A 212 1.70 1.73 -0.77
N PHE A 213 0.60 1.77 -1.50
CA PHE A 213 0.28 0.83 -2.57
C PHE A 213 -0.05 1.57 -3.86
N ALA A 214 0.37 1.04 -4.99
CA ALA A 214 0.00 1.59 -6.28
C ALA A 214 -0.33 0.53 -7.32
N ALA A 215 -1.31 0.84 -8.16
CA ALA A 215 -1.57 0.15 -9.42
C ALA A 215 -1.78 1.24 -10.48
N LYS A 216 -0.66 1.84 -10.88
CA LYS A 216 -0.62 3.10 -11.65
C LYS A 216 0.15 2.98 -12.96
N LEU A 217 -0.03 3.98 -13.81
CA LEU A 217 0.63 4.23 -15.10
C LEU A 217 0.29 3.22 -16.21
N THR A 218 0.49 1.92 -15.98
CA THR A 218 0.42 0.87 -17.01
C THR A 218 0.08 -0.48 -16.39
N VAL A 219 -1.22 -0.68 -16.15
CA VAL A 219 -1.76 -1.82 -15.42
C VAL A 219 -2.92 -2.43 -16.20
N GLY A 220 -2.96 -3.75 -16.28
CA GLY A 220 -4.09 -4.46 -16.88
C GLY A 220 -5.23 -4.68 -15.89
N SER A 221 -6.27 -5.39 -16.30
CA SER A 221 -7.48 -5.56 -15.48
C SER A 221 -7.33 -6.64 -14.40
N GLY A 222 -8.26 -6.63 -13.43
CA GLY A 222 -8.43 -7.73 -12.47
C GLY A 222 -7.49 -7.68 -11.28
N ASN A 223 -6.71 -6.61 -11.12
CA ASN A 223 -5.88 -6.41 -9.94
C ASN A 223 -6.74 -6.03 -8.73
N VAL A 224 -6.48 -6.65 -7.58
CA VAL A 224 -7.25 -6.47 -6.35
C VAL A 224 -6.31 -6.21 -5.17
N PHE A 225 -6.67 -5.22 -4.36
CA PHE A 225 -6.14 -4.98 -3.02
C PHE A 225 -7.23 -5.29 -2.00
N ARG A 226 -6.95 -6.14 -1.02
CA ARG A 226 -7.95 -6.61 -0.05
C ARG A 226 -7.39 -6.74 1.36
N TYR A 227 -8.11 -6.25 2.37
CA TYR A 227 -7.65 -6.35 3.76
C TYR A 227 -6.27 -5.71 3.94
N ASP A 228 -5.90 -4.75 3.11
CA ASP A 228 -4.56 -4.15 3.16
C ASP A 228 -4.58 -2.89 4.01
N VAL A 229 -3.44 -2.54 4.60
CA VAL A 229 -3.28 -1.37 5.45
C VAL A 229 -2.15 -0.48 4.94
N SER A 230 -2.48 0.77 4.62
CA SER A 230 -1.52 1.76 4.15
C SER A 230 -1.49 2.94 5.11
N HIS A 231 -0.32 3.28 5.64
CA HIS A 231 -0.24 4.41 6.55
C HIS A 231 1.09 5.13 6.59
N ASN A 232 1.04 6.41 6.92
CA ASN A 232 2.23 7.24 7.13
C ASN A 232 3.22 7.21 5.96
N ASN A 233 2.76 6.99 4.72
CA ASN A 233 3.59 7.18 3.53
C ASN A 233 3.70 8.69 3.24
N ILE A 234 4.78 9.13 2.57
CA ILE A 234 5.01 10.57 2.36
C ILE A 234 3.99 11.18 1.38
N ASP A 235 3.54 10.41 0.39
CA ASP A 235 2.48 10.80 -0.54
C ASP A 235 1.15 10.12 -0.19
N ASP A 236 0.58 9.25 -1.04
CA ASP A 236 -0.74 8.69 -0.82
C ASP A 236 -0.74 7.32 -0.12
N GLY A 237 -1.89 6.95 0.43
CA GLY A 237 -2.13 5.58 0.87
C GLY A 237 -2.21 4.61 -0.31
N TRP A 238 -3.04 4.96 -1.29
CA TRP A 238 -3.20 4.26 -2.57
C TRP A 238 -3.15 5.24 -3.73
N ASP A 239 -2.41 4.88 -4.78
CA ASP A 239 -2.39 5.61 -6.05
C ASP A 239 -2.75 4.72 -7.26
N LEU A 240 -3.82 5.10 -7.97
CA LEU A 240 -4.28 4.52 -9.23
C LEU A 240 -4.02 5.46 -10.43
N TYR A 241 -3.02 6.34 -10.33
CA TYR A 241 -2.75 7.38 -11.31
C TYR A 241 -2.66 6.84 -12.74
N THR A 242 -3.38 7.52 -13.62
CA THR A 242 -3.39 7.24 -15.06
C THR A 242 -2.86 8.47 -15.78
N LYS A 243 -2.08 8.27 -16.85
CA LYS A 243 -1.46 9.37 -17.61
C LYS A 243 -1.79 9.32 -19.10
N LYS A 244 -1.86 10.50 -19.72
CA LYS A 244 -2.21 10.68 -21.14
C LYS A 244 -1.31 9.88 -22.08
N ASP A 245 -0.01 9.80 -21.77
CA ASP A 245 0.99 9.15 -22.62
C ASP A 245 0.73 7.65 -22.82
N THR A 246 0.16 6.98 -21.82
CA THR A 246 -0.10 5.53 -21.85
C THR A 246 -1.57 5.19 -22.02
N GLY A 247 -2.47 6.15 -21.76
CA GLY A 247 -3.91 5.95 -21.86
C GLY A 247 -4.50 5.26 -20.63
N PRO A 248 -5.76 4.79 -20.72
CA PRO A 248 -6.45 4.15 -19.60
C PRO A 248 -5.76 2.87 -19.14
N ILE A 249 -5.71 2.65 -17.82
CA ILE A 249 -5.36 1.36 -17.23
C ILE A 249 -6.60 0.49 -17.05
N GLY A 250 -6.41 -0.80 -16.77
CA GLY A 250 -7.49 -1.69 -16.39
C GLY A 250 -8.11 -1.30 -15.04
N PRO A 251 -9.43 -1.54 -14.84
CA PRO A 251 -10.07 -1.34 -13.56
C PRO A 251 -9.39 -2.12 -12.43
N VAL A 252 -9.28 -1.47 -11.28
CA VAL A 252 -8.69 -1.98 -10.04
C VAL A 252 -9.77 -2.04 -8.98
N THR A 253 -9.77 -3.11 -8.18
CA THR A 253 -10.66 -3.24 -7.02
C THR A 253 -9.84 -3.04 -5.74
N ILE A 254 -10.29 -2.12 -4.88
CA ILE A 254 -9.78 -1.95 -3.51
C ILE A 254 -10.94 -2.27 -2.57
N GLU A 255 -10.76 -3.22 -1.65
CA GLU A 255 -11.83 -3.59 -0.74
C GLU A 255 -11.39 -3.98 0.67
N ASP A 256 -12.23 -3.65 1.65
CA ASP A 256 -12.01 -4.03 3.05
C ASP A 256 -10.65 -3.56 3.62
N SER A 257 -10.13 -2.43 3.11
CA SER A 257 -8.78 -1.92 3.39
C SER A 257 -8.80 -0.63 4.22
N LEU A 258 -7.65 -0.26 4.79
CA LEU A 258 -7.49 0.90 5.66
C LEU A 258 -6.35 1.82 5.18
N ALA A 259 -6.65 3.09 4.92
CA ALA A 259 -5.68 4.16 4.67
C ALA A 259 -5.69 5.16 5.82
N TYR A 260 -4.57 5.34 6.53
CA TYR A 260 -4.53 6.34 7.60
C TYR A 260 -3.21 7.11 7.73
N GLY A 261 -3.28 8.38 8.13
CA GLY A 261 -2.07 9.18 8.40
C GLY A 261 -1.13 9.39 7.21
N ASN A 262 -1.53 9.02 5.98
CA ASN A 262 -0.69 9.24 4.80
C ASN A 262 -0.50 10.74 4.55
N GLY A 263 0.67 11.09 4.01
CA GLY A 263 1.16 12.44 3.93
C GLY A 263 1.88 12.97 5.18
N THR A 264 2.12 12.11 6.16
CA THR A 264 2.92 12.41 7.35
C THR A 264 3.59 11.12 7.82
N LEU A 265 4.92 11.07 7.75
CA LEU A 265 5.66 9.92 8.26
C LEU A 265 5.42 9.74 9.76
N SER A 266 5.69 8.55 10.27
CA SER A 266 5.54 8.20 11.69
C SER A 266 6.41 9.06 12.61
N ASP A 267 7.51 9.64 12.08
CA ASP A 267 8.38 10.59 12.78
C ASP A 267 7.88 12.06 12.73
N GLY A 268 6.74 12.31 12.06
CA GLY A 268 6.13 13.62 11.88
C GLY A 268 6.58 14.38 10.64
N THR A 269 7.49 13.83 9.83
CA THR A 269 7.95 14.44 8.58
C THR A 269 6.79 14.59 7.59
N GLN A 270 6.71 15.76 6.95
CA GLN A 270 5.77 16.06 5.87
C GLN A 270 6.52 16.65 4.69
N ASN A 271 6.03 16.39 3.48
CA ASN A 271 6.45 17.09 2.28
C ASN A 271 5.28 17.94 1.74
N SER A 272 5.58 19.14 1.23
CA SER A 272 4.57 20.03 0.64
C SER A 272 4.14 19.60 -0.76
N ASN A 273 4.99 18.84 -1.46
CA ASN A 273 4.73 18.38 -2.82
C ASN A 273 3.70 17.24 -2.82
N GLY A 274 3.76 16.35 -1.84
CA GLY A 274 2.82 15.24 -1.70
C GLY A 274 1.35 15.66 -1.80
N ASP A 275 0.61 14.88 -2.55
CA ASP A 275 -0.85 14.82 -2.64
C ASP A 275 -1.50 14.28 -1.38
N ARG A 276 -0.88 13.35 -0.64
CA ARG A 276 -1.24 13.06 0.77
C ARG A 276 -2.67 12.53 0.99
N ASN A 277 -3.22 11.81 0.03
CA ASN A 277 -4.57 11.26 0.09
C ASN A 277 -4.59 9.87 0.74
N GLY A 278 -5.77 9.43 1.18
CA GLY A 278 -5.98 8.02 1.52
C GLY A 278 -6.03 7.15 0.28
N TYR A 279 -6.92 7.50 -0.66
CA TYR A 279 -7.15 6.79 -1.91
C TYR A 279 -7.24 7.78 -3.09
N LYS A 280 -6.22 7.80 -3.95
CA LYS A 280 -6.14 8.53 -5.22
C LYS A 280 -6.62 7.61 -6.35
N LEU A 281 -7.84 7.84 -6.85
CA LEU A 281 -8.59 6.88 -7.69
C LEU A 281 -8.55 7.20 -9.20
N GLY A 282 -7.43 7.76 -9.68
CA GLY A 282 -7.18 7.91 -11.11
C GLY A 282 -6.31 9.12 -11.44
N GLY A 283 -6.48 9.70 -12.62
CA GLY A 283 -5.62 10.80 -13.10
C GLY A 283 -5.94 11.26 -14.52
N SER A 284 -5.48 12.47 -14.85
CA SER A 284 -5.38 12.99 -16.22
C SER A 284 -6.68 13.12 -17.03
N ASP A 285 -7.85 13.25 -16.38
CA ASP A 285 -9.16 13.26 -17.05
C ASP A 285 -9.46 11.97 -17.84
N ILE A 286 -8.87 10.85 -17.44
CA ILE A 286 -9.02 9.55 -18.11
C ILE A 286 -10.02 8.68 -17.35
N ALA A 287 -11.08 8.25 -18.05
CA ALA A 287 -12.13 7.41 -17.49
C ALA A 287 -11.63 5.99 -17.22
N VAL A 288 -11.65 5.57 -15.96
CA VAL A 288 -11.42 4.18 -15.54
C VAL A 288 -12.42 3.81 -14.45
N ASP A 289 -13.14 2.71 -14.64
CA ASP A 289 -14.25 2.30 -13.77
C ASP A 289 -13.75 1.46 -12.58
N HIS A 290 -12.91 2.06 -11.73
CA HIS A 290 -12.43 1.42 -10.50
C HIS A 290 -13.56 1.06 -9.52
N VAL A 291 -13.29 0.10 -8.65
CA VAL A 291 -14.20 -0.30 -7.56
C VAL A 291 -13.50 -0.06 -6.23
N ILE A 292 -14.14 0.72 -5.36
CA ILE A 292 -13.68 0.89 -3.98
C ILE A 292 -14.82 0.65 -3.01
N ARG A 293 -14.65 -0.32 -2.11
CA ARG A 293 -15.73 -0.72 -1.20
C ARG A 293 -15.30 -1.18 0.18
N ARG A 294 -16.11 -0.87 1.19
CA ARG A 294 -15.87 -1.28 2.59
C ARG A 294 -14.50 -0.87 3.12
N SER A 295 -13.93 0.21 2.58
CA SER A 295 -12.62 0.72 2.97
C SER A 295 -12.72 1.95 3.86
N ILE A 296 -11.69 2.20 4.66
CA ILE A 296 -11.65 3.29 5.65
C ILE A 296 -10.51 4.24 5.33
N ALA A 297 -10.79 5.54 5.26
CA ALA A 297 -9.80 6.61 5.18
C ALA A 297 -9.83 7.46 6.45
N TYR A 298 -8.77 7.43 7.26
CA TYR A 298 -8.72 8.07 8.58
C TYR A 298 -7.53 9.02 8.71
N HIS A 299 -7.77 10.32 8.94
CA HIS A 299 -6.70 11.29 9.21
C HIS A 299 -5.58 11.35 8.17
N ASN A 300 -5.86 11.10 6.88
CA ASN A 300 -4.89 11.36 5.82
C ASN A 300 -4.68 12.87 5.63
N GLY A 301 -3.52 13.27 5.13
CA GLY A 301 -3.07 14.65 5.11
C GLY A 301 -3.90 15.58 4.22
N LYS A 302 -4.53 15.08 3.15
CA LYS A 302 -5.49 15.82 2.31
C LYS A 302 -6.82 15.06 2.21
N HIS A 303 -7.11 14.40 1.09
CA HIS A 303 -8.42 13.77 0.88
C HIS A 303 -8.46 12.34 1.43
N GLY A 304 -9.61 11.89 1.90
CA GLY A 304 -9.82 10.48 2.21
C GLY A 304 -9.91 9.66 0.93
N PHE A 305 -10.95 9.92 0.16
CA PHE A 305 -11.19 9.35 -1.16
C PHE A 305 -11.25 10.49 -2.18
N THR A 306 -10.40 10.46 -3.21
CA THR A 306 -10.42 11.44 -4.30
C THR A 306 -10.54 10.75 -5.64
N TYR A 307 -11.42 11.28 -6.50
CA TYR A 307 -11.52 10.83 -7.89
C TYR A 307 -10.25 11.13 -8.70
N ASN A 308 -9.43 12.07 -8.22
CA ASN A 308 -8.24 12.58 -8.89
C ASN A 308 -8.42 12.75 -10.40
N SER A 309 -9.43 13.52 -10.82
CA SER A 309 -9.77 13.75 -12.23
C SER A 309 -10.29 12.55 -13.02
N ASN A 310 -10.53 11.38 -12.44
CA ASN A 310 -11.12 10.25 -13.18
C ASN A 310 -12.63 10.45 -13.42
N PRO A 311 -13.10 10.69 -14.66
CA PRO A 311 -14.52 10.89 -14.93
C PRO A 311 -15.32 9.57 -15.05
N GLY A 312 -14.69 8.42 -14.81
CA GLY A 312 -15.29 7.09 -15.00
C GLY A 312 -16.50 6.81 -14.11
N HIS A 313 -17.19 5.72 -14.47
CA HIS A 313 -18.33 5.16 -13.75
C HIS A 313 -17.84 4.23 -12.62
N MET A 314 -17.05 4.79 -11.70
CA MET A 314 -16.51 4.06 -10.56
C MET A 314 -17.62 3.60 -9.60
N SER A 315 -17.45 2.44 -8.98
CA SER A 315 -18.34 1.96 -7.91
C SER A 315 -17.74 2.28 -6.54
N VAL A 316 -18.33 3.24 -5.83
CA VAL A 316 -17.86 3.75 -4.53
C VAL A 316 -18.88 3.38 -3.46
N SER A 317 -18.63 2.31 -2.67
CA SER A 317 -19.67 1.78 -1.78
C SER A 317 -19.24 1.35 -0.38
N GLY A 318 -20.04 1.70 0.63
CA GLY A 318 -19.81 1.25 2.02
C GLY A 318 -18.49 1.74 2.62
N ASN A 319 -17.89 2.78 2.07
CA ASN A 319 -16.62 3.33 2.55
C ASN A 319 -16.85 4.30 3.72
N VAL A 320 -15.83 4.49 4.55
CA VAL A 320 -15.88 5.41 5.70
C VAL A 320 -14.72 6.39 5.63
N GLY A 321 -15.03 7.68 5.50
CA GLY A 321 -14.03 8.75 5.59
C GLY A 321 -14.17 9.49 6.92
N ILE A 322 -13.06 9.64 7.66
CA ILE A 322 -13.03 10.23 9.00
C ILE A 322 -11.87 11.22 9.08
N ASP A 323 -12.21 12.49 9.33
CA ASP A 323 -11.25 13.54 9.68
C ASP A 323 -10.00 13.65 8.78
N ASN A 324 -10.14 13.38 7.47
CA ASN A 324 -9.07 13.62 6.51
C ASN A 324 -8.87 15.14 6.31
N GLY A 325 -7.61 15.59 6.23
CA GLY A 325 -7.23 17.00 6.40
C GLY A 325 -8.00 18.00 5.52
N GLN A 326 -8.40 17.59 4.32
CA GLN A 326 -9.27 18.37 3.43
C GLN A 326 -10.69 17.82 3.38
N ARG A 327 -10.99 16.87 2.47
CA ARG A 327 -12.33 16.28 2.32
C ARG A 327 -12.27 14.80 2.63
N ASN A 328 -13.33 14.23 3.18
CA ASN A 328 -13.42 12.79 3.29
C ASN A 328 -13.69 12.19 1.91
N PHE A 329 -14.57 12.84 1.12
CA PHE A 329 -14.85 12.47 -0.28
C PHE A 329 -14.70 13.69 -1.20
N SER A 330 -13.82 13.60 -2.20
CA SER A 330 -13.60 14.63 -3.24
C SER A 330 -13.82 14.05 -4.63
N PHE A 331 -15.05 14.13 -5.12
CA PHE A 331 -15.46 13.73 -6.47
C PHE A 331 -16.04 14.95 -7.17
N ASP A 332 -15.19 15.67 -7.89
CA ASP A 332 -15.50 16.94 -8.54
C ASP A 332 -15.89 16.78 -10.03
N GLY A 333 -16.11 15.54 -10.50
CA GLY A 333 -16.56 15.21 -11.84
C GLY A 333 -16.84 13.72 -12.03
N GLY A 334 -17.30 13.36 -13.23
CA GLY A 334 -17.53 11.96 -13.64
C GLY A 334 -18.94 11.43 -13.43
N THR A 335 -19.08 10.12 -13.56
CA THR A 335 -20.36 9.38 -13.52
C THR A 335 -20.37 8.27 -12.46
N SER A 336 -19.53 8.40 -11.44
CA SER A 336 -19.39 7.41 -10.36
C SER A 336 -20.71 7.16 -9.63
N VAL A 337 -20.88 5.94 -9.12
CA VAL A 337 -22.05 5.49 -8.37
C VAL A 337 -21.68 5.34 -6.89
N PHE A 338 -22.47 5.98 -6.02
CA PHE A 338 -22.23 6.05 -4.59
C PHE A 338 -23.34 5.37 -3.80
N ARG A 339 -22.98 4.41 -2.94
CA ARG A 339 -23.92 3.70 -2.05
C ARG A 339 -23.32 3.52 -0.66
N ASP A 340 -24.13 3.63 0.38
CA ASP A 340 -23.80 3.28 1.76
C ASP A 340 -22.56 3.96 2.38
N ASN A 341 -21.98 4.98 1.74
CA ASN A 341 -20.77 5.63 2.24
C ASN A 341 -21.06 6.49 3.47
N VAL A 342 -20.08 6.62 4.37
CA VAL A 342 -20.16 7.40 5.60
C VAL A 342 -19.01 8.40 5.66
N SER A 343 -19.33 9.66 5.96
CA SER A 343 -18.35 10.71 6.18
C SER A 343 -18.55 11.34 7.55
N CYS A 344 -17.51 11.27 8.38
CA CYS A 344 -17.55 11.71 9.77
C CYS A 344 -16.48 12.76 10.06
N ARG A 345 -16.86 13.71 10.91
CA ARG A 345 -15.99 14.76 11.41
C ARG A 345 -16.04 14.85 12.94
N GLY A 346 -14.94 14.61 13.61
CA GLY A 346 -14.74 14.84 15.05
C GLY A 346 -14.39 16.29 15.39
N GLY A 347 -13.99 17.09 14.40
CA GLY A 347 -13.69 18.52 14.50
C GLY A 347 -13.91 19.29 13.18
N SER A 348 -13.79 20.62 13.19
CA SER A 348 -14.09 21.49 12.02
C SER A 348 -12.97 21.61 10.99
N SER A 349 -11.88 20.85 11.11
CA SER A 349 -10.79 20.89 10.12
C SER A 349 -11.19 20.10 8.88
N GLY A 350 -11.45 20.80 7.78
CA GLY A 350 -11.82 20.20 6.50
C GLY A 350 -12.94 20.97 5.79
N THR A 351 -13.21 20.62 4.53
CA THR A 351 -14.30 21.21 3.75
C THR A 351 -15.36 20.19 3.39
N LYS A 352 -16.53 20.68 2.98
CA LYS A 352 -17.69 19.83 2.65
C LYS A 352 -17.30 18.83 1.58
N ASP A 353 -17.84 17.62 1.68
CA ASP A 353 -17.64 16.61 0.66
C ASP A 353 -18.17 17.11 -0.69
N ARG A 354 -17.51 16.67 -1.77
CA ARG A 354 -17.89 16.95 -3.16
C ARG A 354 -18.26 15.63 -3.80
N ILE A 355 -19.46 15.56 -4.35
CA ILE A 355 -20.03 14.34 -4.94
C ILE A 355 -20.72 14.72 -6.24
N ILE A 356 -20.08 14.42 -7.36
CA ILE A 356 -20.66 14.44 -8.70
C ILE A 356 -20.77 13.00 -9.20
N GLY A 357 -21.98 12.59 -9.61
CA GLY A 357 -22.32 11.23 -10.02
C GLY A 357 -23.72 10.81 -9.54
N ASP A 358 -23.99 9.50 -9.57
CA ASP A 358 -25.23 8.91 -9.05
C ASP A 358 -25.06 8.56 -7.56
N ALA A 359 -25.60 9.39 -6.68
CA ALA A 359 -25.61 9.16 -5.24
C ALA A 359 -27.04 9.05 -4.73
N ASP A 360 -27.39 7.91 -4.13
CA ASP A 360 -28.70 7.70 -3.52
C ASP A 360 -28.73 8.09 -2.03
N GLY A 361 -29.91 7.93 -1.40
CA GLY A 361 -30.14 8.27 0.00
C GLY A 361 -29.47 7.35 1.03
N SER A 362 -28.78 6.28 0.61
CA SER A 362 -28.05 5.40 1.53
C SER A 362 -26.73 6.00 2.01
N ASN A 363 -26.23 7.05 1.34
CA ASN A 363 -25.00 7.73 1.71
C ASN A 363 -25.21 8.73 2.87
N GLN A 364 -24.20 8.91 3.70
CA GLN A 364 -24.13 9.95 4.74
C GLN A 364 -22.87 10.79 4.53
N PHE A 365 -22.84 11.57 3.45
CA PHE A 365 -21.77 12.52 3.17
C PHE A 365 -21.84 13.74 4.09
N TRP A 366 -20.68 14.32 4.38
CA TRP A 366 -20.57 15.45 5.29
C TRP A 366 -20.81 16.77 4.55
N SER A 367 -21.90 17.45 4.91
CA SER A 367 -22.33 18.74 4.34
C SER A 367 -22.31 19.89 5.35
N GLY A 368 -21.67 19.69 6.51
CA GLY A 368 -21.60 20.60 7.65
C GLY A 368 -22.02 19.97 8.98
N THR A 369 -22.67 18.81 8.93
CA THR A 369 -23.13 18.05 10.10
C THR A 369 -22.92 16.56 9.89
N ASN A 370 -22.66 15.82 10.96
CA ASN A 370 -22.51 14.36 10.90
C ASN A 370 -23.87 13.66 10.75
N GLY A 371 -23.85 12.54 10.02
CA GLY A 371 -24.96 11.58 10.00
C GLY A 371 -24.98 10.68 11.25
N SER A 372 -26.08 9.94 11.44
CA SER A 372 -26.28 9.07 12.60
C SER A 372 -25.24 7.95 12.73
N ARG A 373 -24.68 7.45 11.62
CA ARG A 373 -23.68 6.37 11.62
C ARG A 373 -22.32 6.82 12.16
N CYS A 374 -22.07 8.12 12.31
CA CYS A 374 -20.81 8.62 12.84
C CYS A 374 -20.57 8.30 14.31
N SER A 375 -21.62 7.98 15.07
CA SER A 375 -21.48 7.50 16.45
C SER A 375 -20.66 6.22 16.56
N SER A 376 -20.63 5.38 15.51
CA SER A 376 -19.85 4.14 15.45
C SER A 376 -18.35 4.35 15.19
N TYR A 377 -17.93 5.57 14.85
CA TYR A 377 -16.57 5.90 14.41
C TYR A 377 -15.90 6.92 15.32
N THR A 378 -16.16 6.82 16.64
CA THR A 378 -15.59 7.72 17.64
C THR A 378 -14.50 7.04 18.46
N GLY A 379 -13.52 7.83 18.93
CA GLY A 379 -12.38 7.31 19.71
C GLY A 379 -11.17 6.96 18.84
N ALA A 380 -10.21 6.24 19.43
CA ALA A 380 -8.97 5.90 18.77
C ALA A 380 -9.17 4.77 17.76
N LEU A 381 -8.53 4.90 16.60
CA LEU A 381 -8.40 3.83 15.60
C LEU A 381 -7.53 2.71 16.17
N LYS A 382 -8.02 1.46 16.12
CA LYS A 382 -7.26 0.24 16.39
C LYS A 382 -7.49 -0.74 15.25
N TRP A 383 -6.46 -1.43 14.82
CA TRP A 383 -6.56 -2.44 13.77
C TRP A 383 -5.63 -3.63 14.00
N SER A 384 -5.96 -4.76 13.38
CA SER A 384 -5.16 -5.98 13.38
C SER A 384 -5.61 -6.92 12.26
N PHE A 385 -4.72 -7.77 11.76
CA PHE A 385 -5.13 -8.93 10.96
C PHE A 385 -5.64 -10.05 11.88
N ALA A 386 -6.82 -10.59 11.57
CA ALA A 386 -7.34 -11.79 12.22
C ALA A 386 -6.58 -13.05 11.75
N ALA A 387 -6.80 -14.18 12.43
CA ALA A 387 -6.14 -15.44 12.11
C ALA A 387 -6.46 -15.97 10.70
N ASP A 388 -7.60 -15.57 10.13
CA ASP A 388 -8.00 -15.87 8.74
C ASP A 388 -7.43 -14.87 7.72
N GLY A 389 -6.57 -13.96 8.17
CA GLY A 389 -5.99 -12.87 7.38
C GLY A 389 -6.89 -11.64 7.24
N SER A 390 -8.17 -11.71 7.60
CA SER A 390 -9.08 -10.58 7.41
C SER A 390 -8.70 -9.38 8.28
N LEU A 391 -8.80 -8.18 7.71
CA LEU A 391 -8.55 -6.95 8.45
C LEU A 391 -9.69 -6.70 9.45
N ARG A 392 -9.32 -6.47 10.71
CA ARG A 392 -10.23 -5.98 11.76
C ARG A 392 -9.88 -4.54 12.06
N VAL A 393 -10.87 -3.66 11.92
CA VAL A 393 -10.76 -2.25 12.31
C VAL A 393 -11.82 -1.95 13.36
N SER A 394 -11.43 -1.22 14.40
CA SER A 394 -12.32 -0.79 15.48
C SER A 394 -12.00 0.64 15.91
N PHE A 395 -13.00 1.31 16.47
CA PHE A 395 -12.89 2.65 17.03
C PHE A 395 -13.32 2.62 18.50
N GLY A 396 -12.52 3.19 19.40
CA GLY A 396 -12.85 3.27 20.82
C GLY A 396 -11.68 3.64 21.73
N GLY A 397 -11.98 3.79 23.02
CA GLY A 397 -11.00 3.94 24.10
C GLY A 397 -10.66 2.58 24.71
#